data_AF-A0A845FRX0-F1
#
_entry.id   AF-A0A845FRX0-F1
#
_cell.length_a   1.000
_cell.length_b   1.000
_cell.length_c   1.000
_cell.angle_alpha   90.00
_cell.angle_beta   90.00
_cell.angle_gamma   90.00
#
_symmetry.space_group_name_H-M   'P 1'
#
loop_
_entity.id
_entity.type
_entity.pdbx_description
1 polymer ?
#
loop_
_entity_poly.entity_id
_entity_poly.type
_entity_poly.pdbx_seq_one_letter_code
_entity_poly.pdbx_strand_id
1 'polypeptide(L)'
;MTNSLKYLTDALQNEMPALKRGYQRGINVDLSRHLVDGILERQLLALVDDWLGVCSRLLDEGMGLGGDNPEALTARLAGVKDELVAYALQFNRSSCALSNFGEEHRPGRPYLERILIQVENRWQQWCAGHRTRMGAVLLADALS
;
A
#
# COMPACT_ATOMS: atom_id res chain seq x y z
N MET A 1 -17.45 13.41 -17.00
CA MET A 1 -16.86 13.49 -15.65
C MET A 1 -16.05 12.22 -15.38
N THR A 2 -14.95 11.98 -16.10
CA THR A 2 -14.30 10.63 -16.12
C THR A 2 -12.77 10.68 -16.06
N ASN A 3 -12.18 11.84 -15.72
CA ASN A 3 -10.74 12.04 -15.81
C ASN A 3 -10.01 11.94 -14.46
N SER A 4 -10.67 12.22 -13.34
CA SER A 4 -10.05 12.33 -12.00
C SER A 4 -9.51 10.99 -11.47
N LEU A 5 -10.33 9.94 -11.42
CA LEU A 5 -9.88 8.58 -11.06
C LEU A 5 -8.79 8.03 -12.00
N LYS A 6 -8.85 8.39 -13.28
CA LYS A 6 -7.84 7.98 -14.25
C LYS A 6 -6.49 8.64 -13.93
N TYR A 7 -6.45 9.94 -13.70
CA TYR A 7 -5.22 10.65 -13.32
C TYR A 7 -4.62 10.13 -12.03
N LEU A 8 -5.44 9.83 -11.02
CA LEU A 8 -4.96 9.23 -9.78
C LEU A 8 -4.32 7.85 -10.04
N THR A 9 -4.97 7.02 -10.87
CA THR A 9 -4.44 5.70 -11.22
C THR A 9 -3.11 5.83 -11.96
N ASP A 10 -3.03 6.72 -12.95
CA ASP A 10 -1.81 6.96 -13.73
C ASP A 10 -0.68 7.49 -12.83
N ALA A 11 -0.99 8.40 -11.91
CA ALA A 11 -0.04 8.92 -10.94
C ALA A 11 0.48 7.81 -10.00
N LEU A 12 -0.40 6.97 -9.47
CA LEU A 12 0.00 5.82 -8.64
C LEU A 12 0.87 4.83 -9.41
N GLN A 13 0.55 4.60 -10.69
CA GLN A 13 1.34 3.72 -11.54
C GLN A 13 2.76 4.26 -11.77
N ASN A 14 2.92 5.58 -11.83
CA ASN A 14 4.23 6.22 -11.95
C ASN A 14 5.07 6.09 -10.66
N GLU A 15 4.42 5.98 -9.49
CA GLU A 15 5.08 5.78 -8.19
C GLU A 15 5.45 4.32 -7.93
N MET A 16 4.76 3.38 -8.59
CA MET A 16 4.92 1.94 -8.40
C MET A 16 6.37 1.43 -8.52
N PRO A 17 7.18 1.86 -9.51
CA PRO A 17 8.59 1.47 -9.57
C PRO A 17 9.40 1.93 -8.35
N ALA A 18 9.10 3.10 -7.78
CA ALA A 18 9.80 3.62 -6.61
C ALA A 18 9.45 2.83 -5.35
N LEU A 19 8.16 2.54 -5.14
CA LEU A 19 7.66 1.69 -4.05
C LEU A 19 8.31 0.29 -4.08
N LYS A 20 8.30 -0.35 -5.25
CA LYS A 20 8.94 -1.67 -5.47
C LYS A 20 10.44 -1.65 -5.16
N ARG A 21 11.17 -0.62 -5.60
CA ARG A 21 12.59 -0.44 -5.25
C ARG A 21 12.78 -0.21 -3.75
N GLY A 22 11.87 0.51 -3.09
CA GLY A 22 11.85 0.69 -1.64
C GLY A 22 11.82 -0.65 -0.91
N TYR A 23 10.85 -1.50 -1.25
CA TYR A 23 10.71 -2.85 -0.71
C TYR A 23 11.99 -3.69 -0.88
N GLN A 24 12.54 -3.74 -2.10
CA GLN A 24 13.76 -4.50 -2.39
C GLN A 24 14.97 -4.01 -1.58
N ARG A 25 15.14 -2.68 -1.47
CA ARG A 25 16.20 -2.09 -0.65
C ARG A 25 16.02 -2.43 0.83
N GLY A 26 14.78 -2.38 1.33
CA GLY A 26 14.45 -2.71 2.70
C GLY A 26 14.85 -4.14 3.07
N ILE A 27 14.54 -5.11 2.19
CA ILE A 27 15.02 -6.49 2.34
C ILE A 27 16.55 -6.55 2.42
N ASN A 28 17.25 -5.90 1.50
CA ASN A 28 18.71 -5.91 1.49
C ASN A 28 19.31 -5.27 2.75
N VAL A 29 18.69 -4.22 3.27
CA VAL A 29 19.09 -3.58 4.53
C VAL A 29 18.91 -4.55 5.70
N ASP A 30 17.76 -5.20 5.81
CA ASP A 30 17.50 -6.17 6.88
C ASP A 30 18.48 -7.35 6.82
N LEU A 31 18.74 -7.89 5.62
CA LEU A 31 19.72 -8.95 5.42
C LEU A 31 21.13 -8.51 5.81
N SER A 32 21.55 -7.29 5.44
CA SER A 32 22.87 -6.76 5.79
C SER A 32 23.06 -6.56 7.30
N ARG A 33 21.95 -6.40 8.04
CA ARG A 33 21.91 -6.22 9.49
C ARG A 33 21.62 -7.51 10.24
N HIS A 34 21.54 -8.64 9.54
CA HIS A 34 21.14 -9.93 10.09
C HIS A 34 19.76 -9.91 10.80
N LEU A 35 18.87 -9.01 10.40
CA LEU A 35 17.49 -8.91 10.91
C LEU A 35 16.58 -9.82 10.10
N VAL A 36 16.77 -11.13 10.19
CA VAL A 36 16.14 -12.07 9.24
C VAL A 36 14.70 -12.42 9.61
N ASP A 37 14.41 -12.61 10.89
CA ASP A 37 13.08 -13.00 11.33
C ASP A 37 12.09 -11.87 11.08
N GLY A 38 11.00 -12.13 10.35
CA GLY A 38 9.96 -11.14 10.10
C GLY A 38 10.27 -10.16 8.97
N ILE A 39 11.23 -10.44 8.07
CA ILE A 39 11.56 -9.56 6.93
C ILE A 39 10.32 -9.29 6.08
N LEU A 40 9.58 -10.33 5.68
CA LEU A 40 8.39 -10.18 4.85
C LEU A 40 7.37 -9.29 5.54
N GLU A 41 7.08 -9.56 6.82
CA GLU A 41 6.15 -8.76 7.61
C GLU A 41 6.58 -7.29 7.65
N ARG A 42 7.79 -6.99 8.11
CA ARG A 42 8.24 -5.59 8.23
C ARG A 42 8.25 -4.86 6.90
N GLN A 43 8.80 -5.48 5.87
CA GLN A 43 8.99 -4.80 4.58
C GLN A 43 7.68 -4.67 3.80
N LEU A 44 6.76 -5.63 3.91
CA LEU A 44 5.44 -5.51 3.31
C LEU A 44 4.62 -4.41 4.01
N LEU A 45 4.68 -4.35 5.35
CA LEU A 45 3.99 -3.30 6.09
C LEU A 45 4.55 -1.91 5.76
N ALA A 46 5.88 -1.77 5.66
CA ALA A 46 6.51 -0.53 5.21
C ALA A 46 6.11 -0.15 3.77
N LEU A 47 6.06 -1.12 2.85
CA LEU A 47 5.61 -0.91 1.47
C LEU A 47 4.16 -0.39 1.41
N VAL A 48 3.28 -0.97 2.23
CA VAL A 48 1.88 -0.53 2.33
C VAL A 48 1.80 0.86 2.94
N ASP A 49 2.55 1.15 4.00
CA ASP A 49 2.57 2.46 4.65
C ASP A 49 3.09 3.56 3.69
N ASP A 50 4.15 3.28 2.92
CA ASP A 50 4.66 4.18 1.87
C ASP A 50 3.61 4.44 0.79
N TRP A 51 2.92 3.39 0.32
CA TRP A 51 1.86 3.51 -0.68
C TRP A 51 0.67 4.33 -0.16
N LEU A 52 0.22 4.10 1.08
CA LEU A 52 -0.83 4.90 1.70
C LEU A 52 -0.43 6.37 1.84
N GLY A 53 0.84 6.65 2.14
CA GLY A 53 1.41 7.99 2.14
C GLY A 53 1.35 8.66 0.77
N VAL A 54 1.67 7.92 -0.30
CA VAL A 54 1.50 8.39 -1.68
C VAL A 54 0.02 8.69 -1.96
N CYS A 55 -0.90 7.77 -1.65
CA CYS A 55 -2.33 7.98 -1.84
C CYS A 55 -2.82 9.26 -1.15
N SER A 56 -2.45 9.46 0.12
CA SER A 56 -2.79 10.68 0.86
C SER A 56 -2.26 11.94 0.20
N ARG A 57 -0.98 11.93 -0.23
CA ARG A 57 -0.38 13.09 -0.91
C ARG A 57 -1.10 13.43 -2.21
N LEU A 58 -1.39 12.44 -3.06
CA LEU A 58 -2.06 12.66 -4.34
C LEU A 58 -3.50 13.19 -4.15
N LEU A 59 -4.20 12.68 -3.13
CA LEU A 59 -5.54 13.17 -2.77
C LEU A 59 -5.49 14.62 -2.26
N ASP A 60 -4.46 14.96 -1.48
CA ASP A 60 -4.26 16.33 -0.96
C ASP A 60 -3.86 17.32 -2.06
N GLU A 61 -3.22 16.85 -3.13
CA GLU A 61 -2.97 17.59 -4.37
C GLU A 61 -4.25 17.76 -5.23
N GLY A 62 -5.39 17.24 -4.76
CA GLY A 62 -6.69 17.35 -5.42
C GLY A 62 -6.98 16.28 -6.47
N MET A 63 -6.08 15.30 -6.64
CA MET A 63 -6.32 14.19 -7.55
C MET A 63 -7.32 13.20 -6.94
N GLY A 64 -8.36 12.81 -7.68
CA GLY A 64 -9.40 11.93 -7.15
C GLY A 64 -10.56 12.66 -6.47
N LEU A 65 -10.50 13.98 -6.28
CA LEU A 65 -11.58 14.79 -5.71
C LEU A 65 -12.63 15.26 -6.74
N GLY A 66 -12.47 14.90 -8.02
CA GLY A 66 -13.32 15.34 -9.13
C GLY A 66 -14.71 14.70 -9.18
N GLY A 67 -15.50 14.84 -8.10
CA GLY A 67 -16.88 14.36 -8.01
C GLY A 67 -17.05 12.84 -7.90
N ASP A 68 -15.95 12.11 -7.69
CA ASP A 68 -15.97 10.66 -7.56
C ASP A 68 -16.45 10.25 -6.15
N ASN A 69 -17.36 9.27 -6.06
CA ASN A 69 -17.84 8.74 -4.78
C ASN A 69 -16.64 8.15 -3.98
N PRO A 70 -16.44 8.52 -2.70
CA PRO A 70 -15.40 7.95 -1.83
C PRO A 70 -15.29 6.42 -1.90
N GLU A 71 -16.41 5.72 -2.05
CA GLU A 71 -16.45 4.26 -2.17
C GLU A 71 -15.76 3.75 -3.45
N ALA A 72 -15.99 4.42 -4.59
CA ALA A 72 -15.38 4.05 -5.86
C ALA A 72 -13.86 4.24 -5.84
N LEU A 73 -13.41 5.32 -5.19
CA LEU A 73 -11.99 5.59 -4.94
C LEU A 73 -11.36 4.49 -4.07
N THR A 74 -11.95 4.20 -2.91
CA THR A 74 -11.42 3.17 -2.01
C THR A 74 -11.41 1.78 -2.66
N ALA A 75 -12.45 1.42 -3.42
CA ALA A 75 -12.48 0.15 -4.15
C ALA A 75 -11.36 0.05 -5.20
N ARG A 76 -11.07 1.14 -5.93
CA ARG A 76 -9.97 1.15 -6.90
C ARG A 76 -8.62 0.98 -6.22
N LEU A 77 -8.38 1.68 -5.12
CA LEU A 77 -7.13 1.62 -4.37
C LEU A 77 -6.94 0.26 -3.69
N ALA A 78 -8.02 -0.43 -3.29
CA ALA A 78 -7.95 -1.78 -2.76
C ALA A 78 -7.33 -2.78 -3.76
N GLY A 79 -7.59 -2.63 -5.07
CA GLY A 79 -6.93 -3.44 -6.09
C GLY A 79 -5.40 -3.24 -6.12
N VAL A 80 -4.94 -2.00 -5.94
CA VAL A 80 -3.51 -1.67 -5.90
C VAL A 80 -2.83 -2.25 -4.64
N LYS A 81 -3.51 -2.22 -3.49
CA LYS A 81 -3.05 -2.90 -2.26
C LYS A 81 -2.79 -4.38 -2.52
N ASP A 82 -3.73 -5.07 -3.17
CA ASP A 82 -3.62 -6.49 -3.46
C ASP A 82 -2.47 -6.78 -4.43
N GLU A 83 -2.24 -5.91 -5.42
CA GLU A 83 -1.08 -5.97 -6.31
C GLU A 83 0.26 -5.82 -5.57
N LEU A 84 0.34 -4.92 -4.58
CA LEU A 84 1.54 -4.74 -3.76
C LEU A 84 1.84 -5.98 -2.92
N VAL A 85 0.81 -6.57 -2.30
CA VAL A 85 0.93 -7.85 -1.57
C VAL A 85 1.41 -8.95 -2.51
N ALA A 86 0.78 -9.10 -3.67
CA ALA A 86 1.17 -10.12 -4.66
C ALA A 86 2.62 -9.93 -5.13
N TYR A 87 3.04 -8.69 -5.38
CA TYR A 87 4.40 -8.35 -5.75
C TYR A 87 5.41 -8.75 -4.66
N ALA A 88 5.16 -8.39 -3.40
CA ALA A 88 6.05 -8.70 -2.28
C ALA A 88 6.25 -10.22 -2.12
N LEU A 89 5.15 -10.98 -2.20
CA LEU A 89 5.19 -12.44 -2.13
C LEU A 89 5.93 -13.06 -3.31
N GLN A 90 5.71 -12.56 -4.53
CA GLN A 90 6.42 -13.05 -5.71
C GLN A 90 7.91 -12.75 -5.65
N PHE A 91 8.29 -11.53 -5.22
CA PHE A 91 9.69 -11.16 -5.04
C PHE A 91 10.36 -12.07 -4.02
N ASN A 92 9.75 -12.27 -2.86
CA ASN A 92 10.33 -13.12 -1.83
C ASN A 92 10.54 -14.55 -2.29
N ARG A 93 9.55 -15.14 -2.97
CA ARG A 93 9.61 -16.51 -3.52
C ARG A 93 10.64 -16.72 -4.61
N SER A 94 11.11 -15.64 -5.25
CA SER A 94 12.10 -15.69 -6.32
C SER A 94 13.47 -15.16 -5.89
N SER A 95 13.60 -14.66 -4.65
CA SER A 95 14.83 -14.06 -4.17
C SER A 95 15.82 -15.12 -3.68
N CYS A 96 16.94 -15.27 -4.40
CA CYS A 96 18.04 -16.13 -3.98
C CYS A 96 18.58 -15.74 -2.60
N ALA A 97 18.55 -14.45 -2.26
CA ALA A 97 19.03 -13.94 -0.97
C ALA A 97 18.16 -14.42 0.22
N LEU A 98 16.90 -14.78 -0.05
CA LEU A 98 15.99 -15.30 0.95
C LEU A 98 15.92 -16.83 0.98
N SER A 99 16.54 -17.53 0.02
CA SER A 99 16.39 -18.98 -0.14
C SER A 99 16.74 -19.83 1.10
N ASN A 100 17.62 -19.32 1.98
CA ASN A 100 18.00 -19.96 3.25
C ASN A 100 17.00 -19.72 4.40
N PHE A 101 15.98 -18.89 4.19
CA PHE A 101 15.01 -18.47 5.20
C PHE A 101 13.62 -18.93 4.78
N GLY A 102 13.26 -20.16 5.17
CA GLY A 102 12.07 -20.87 4.67
C GLY A 102 10.78 -20.06 4.77
N GLU A 103 10.47 -19.52 5.96
CA GLU A 103 9.26 -18.70 6.18
C GLU A 103 9.30 -17.35 5.46
N GLU A 104 10.47 -16.76 5.23
CA GLU A 104 10.57 -15.46 4.53
C GLU A 104 10.51 -15.63 3.00
N HIS A 105 11.04 -16.74 2.48
CA HIS A 105 11.05 -17.08 1.05
C HIS A 105 9.75 -17.75 0.61
N ARG A 106 9.21 -18.67 1.43
CA ARG A 106 7.98 -19.42 1.19
C ARG A 106 7.11 -19.42 2.45
N PRO A 107 6.47 -18.29 2.74
CA PRO A 107 5.72 -18.11 3.98
C PRO A 107 4.56 -19.11 4.09
N GLY A 108 4.47 -19.74 5.25
CA GLY A 108 3.35 -20.60 5.60
C GLY A 108 2.05 -19.83 5.75
N ARG A 109 0.92 -20.55 5.65
CA ARG A 109 -0.42 -19.95 5.76
C ARG A 109 -0.64 -19.16 7.06
N PRO A 110 -0.28 -19.66 8.27
CA PRO A 110 -0.50 -18.91 9.50
C PRO A 110 0.31 -17.60 9.56
N TYR A 111 1.53 -17.62 9.01
CA TYR A 111 2.38 -16.42 8.93
C TYR A 111 1.77 -15.38 8.01
N LEU A 112 1.32 -15.80 6.81
CA LEU A 112 0.64 -14.92 5.87
C LEU A 112 -0.64 -14.33 6.42
N GLU A 113 -1.50 -15.14 7.04
CA GLU A 113 -2.77 -14.66 7.62
C GLU A 113 -2.54 -13.54 8.63
N ARG A 114 -1.52 -13.69 9.50
CA ARG A 114 -1.13 -12.63 10.46
C ARG A 114 -0.72 -11.34 9.75
N ILE A 115 0.09 -11.43 8.70
CA ILE A 115 0.56 -10.24 7.96
C ILE A 115 -0.62 -9.58 7.24
N LEU A 116 -1.48 -10.36 6.59
CA LEU A 116 -2.64 -9.84 5.85
C LEU A 116 -3.64 -9.14 6.76
N ILE A 117 -3.86 -9.64 7.98
CA ILE A 117 -4.67 -8.93 9.00
C ILE A 117 -4.07 -7.55 9.29
N GLN A 118 -2.75 -7.43 9.40
CA GLN A 118 -2.09 -6.15 9.67
C GLN A 118 -2.13 -5.19 8.48
N VAL A 119 -2.02 -5.71 7.26
CA VAL A 119 -2.22 -4.93 6.02
C VAL A 119 -3.65 -4.41 5.96
N GLU A 120 -4.63 -5.26 6.25
CA GLU A 120 -6.04 -4.87 6.25
C GLU A 120 -6.37 -3.84 7.33
N ASN A 121 -5.80 -3.97 8.53
CA ASN A 121 -5.97 -2.99 9.59
C ASN A 121 -5.44 -1.60 9.18
N ARG A 122 -4.27 -1.51 8.55
CA ARG A 122 -3.72 -0.24 8.02
C ARG A 122 -4.63 0.36 6.96
N TRP A 123 -5.09 -0.48 6.03
CA TRP A 123 -6.01 -0.09 4.97
C TRP A 123 -7.33 0.48 5.52
N GLN A 124 -7.95 -0.20 6.49
CA GLN A 124 -9.20 0.24 7.11
C GLN A 124 -9.03 1.54 7.91
N GLN A 125 -7.93 1.68 8.64
CA GLN A 125 -7.60 2.92 9.36
C GLN A 125 -7.44 4.10 8.40
N TRP A 126 -6.73 3.90 7.29
CA TRP A 126 -6.56 4.91 6.26
C TRP A 126 -7.90 5.29 5.60
N CYS A 127 -8.72 4.30 5.23
CA CYS A 127 -10.06 4.53 4.66
C CYS A 127 -10.97 5.32 5.61
N ALA A 128 -10.95 5.00 6.90
CA ALA A 128 -11.70 5.73 7.92
C ALA A 128 -11.22 7.19 8.01
N GLY A 129 -9.91 7.42 8.10
CA GLY A 129 -9.33 8.75 8.13
C GLY A 129 -9.67 9.59 6.90
N HIS A 130 -9.64 8.98 5.70
CA HIS A 130 -9.99 9.66 4.46
C HIS A 130 -11.47 10.05 4.40
N ARG A 131 -12.39 9.14 4.76
CA ARG A 131 -13.84 9.44 4.81
C ARG A 131 -14.16 10.59 5.76
N THR A 132 -13.54 10.60 6.94
CA THR A 132 -13.71 11.71 7.90
C THR A 132 -13.25 13.05 7.32
N ARG A 133 -12.09 13.07 6.64
CA ARG A 133 -11.56 14.28 5.98
C ARG A 133 -12.50 14.78 4.88
N MET A 134 -12.99 13.89 4.01
CA MET A 134 -13.93 14.27 2.95
C MET A 134 -15.25 14.81 3.50
N GLY A 135 -15.79 14.18 4.55
CA GLY A 135 -17.00 14.68 5.21
C GLY A 135 -16.84 16.09 5.77
N ALA A 136 -15.67 16.41 6.34
CA ALA A 136 -15.38 17.75 6.85
C ALA A 136 -15.27 18.81 5.73
N VAL A 137 -14.67 18.46 4.59
CA VAL A 137 -14.55 19.36 3.42
C VAL A 137 -15.94 19.67 2.84
N LEU A 138 -16.77 18.65 2.64
CA LEU A 138 -18.13 18.84 2.12
C LEU A 138 -19.01 19.71 3.05
N LEU A 139 -18.83 19.59 4.37
CA LEU A 139 -19.50 20.47 5.35
C LEU A 139 -18.99 21.92 5.28
N ALA A 140 -17.69 22.13 5.09
CA ALA A 140 -17.12 23.48 4.96
C ALA A 140 -17.59 24.17 3.67
N ASP A 141 -17.64 23.44 2.56
CA ASP A 141 -18.15 23.95 1.28
C ASP A 141 -19.66 24.25 1.33
N ALA A 142 -20.43 23.49 2.10
CA ALA A 142 -21.87 23.74 2.27
C ALA A 142 -22.21 24.95 3.17
N LEU A 143 -21.24 25.42 3.96
CA LEU A 143 -21.38 26.56 4.89
C LEU A 143 -20.76 27.86 4.36
N SER A 144 -20.11 27.81 3.19
CA SER A 144 -19.46 28.94 2.52
C SER A 144 -20.35 29.51 1.41
#